data_AF-A0A7U6GJA9-F1
#
_entry.id   AF-A0A7U6GJA9-F1
#
_cell.length_a   1.000
_cell.length_b   1.000
_cell.length_c   1.000
_cell.angle_alpha   90.00
_cell.angle_beta   90.00
_cell.angle_gamma   90.00
#
_symmetry.space_group_name_H-M   'P 1'
#
loop_
_entity.id
_entity.type
_entity.pdbx_description
1 polymer ?
#
loop_
_entity_poly.entity_id
_entity_poly.type
_entity_poly.pdbx_seq_one_letter_code
_entity_poly.pdbx_strand_id
1 'polypeptide(L)'
;MLDKLSRILGKSIVWAFSGALFGGFFAGMLNFLLIEDIAPWLALILASTLSGMVISAFFGSMLVALGGSLTGILTAISYQILFADFHQPLLLLGIALVLGFVAGSFFTKREIRDSQPLAQTGTGLMAGLVSGPILYFIVSSSSLLDNHWPVSAIAVSLVGLCYVYFIKHSLTLLSSPMALKLGGPLVCGVIAVAVASVFWIIGESYLTVPELGQISRYQGVLDATPLGLLGGVIGGAFGGAMLEILGIRMEQHIS
;
A
#
# COMPACT_ATOMS: atom_id res chain seq x y z
N MET A 1 2.55 27.04 -24.18
CA MET A 1 1.30 26.71 -23.43
C MET A 1 0.96 25.23 -23.57
N LEU A 2 0.98 24.65 -24.78
CA LEU A 2 0.79 23.22 -25.01
C LEU A 2 1.75 22.32 -24.21
N ASP A 3 3.04 22.66 -24.10
CA ASP A 3 4.01 21.84 -23.34
C ASP A 3 3.78 21.83 -21.82
N LYS A 4 3.07 22.82 -21.28
CA LYS A 4 2.72 22.86 -19.86
C LYS A 4 1.47 22.00 -19.61
N LEU A 5 0.50 22.10 -20.52
CA LEU A 5 -0.72 21.29 -20.48
C LEU A 5 -0.41 19.79 -20.63
N SER A 6 0.46 19.42 -21.57
CA SER A 6 0.85 18.02 -21.78
C SER A 6 1.55 17.41 -20.56
N ARG A 7 2.40 18.18 -19.86
CA ARG A 7 3.04 17.76 -18.61
C ARG A 7 2.06 17.59 -17.45
N ILE A 8 1.13 18.53 -17.28
CA ILE A 8 0.07 18.42 -16.27
C ILE A 8 -0.77 17.17 -16.51
N LEU A 9 -1.22 16.95 -17.76
CA LEU A 9 -2.02 15.78 -18.13
C LEU A 9 -1.23 14.48 -17.94
N GLY A 10 0.03 14.43 -18.39
CA GLY A 10 0.89 13.26 -18.22
C GLY A 10 1.06 12.88 -16.75
N LYS A 11 1.41 13.84 -15.88
CA LYS A 11 1.53 13.58 -14.43
C LYS A 11 0.20 13.22 -13.79
N SER A 12 -0.87 13.91 -14.15
CA SER A 12 -2.21 13.63 -13.64
C SER A 12 -2.64 12.20 -13.97
N ILE A 13 -2.37 11.70 -15.17
CA ILE A 13 -2.74 10.33 -15.58
C ILE A 13 -1.92 9.30 -14.78
N VAL A 14 -0.60 9.47 -14.70
CA VAL A 14 0.27 8.54 -13.97
C VAL A 14 -0.12 8.48 -12.49
N TRP A 15 -0.34 9.64 -11.88
CA TRP A 15 -0.77 9.72 -10.49
C TRP A 15 -2.21 9.24 -10.28
N ALA A 16 -3.10 9.39 -11.26
CA ALA A 16 -4.43 8.81 -11.21
C ALA A 16 -4.38 7.27 -11.14
N PHE A 17 -3.51 6.62 -11.93
CA PHE A 17 -3.33 5.17 -11.87
C PHE A 17 -2.74 4.72 -10.53
N SER A 18 -1.70 5.39 -10.04
CA SER A 18 -1.15 5.13 -8.70
C SER A 18 -2.19 5.34 -7.61
N GLY A 19 -2.95 6.43 -7.74
CA GLY A 19 -4.01 6.80 -6.82
C GLY A 19 -5.13 5.79 -6.80
N ALA A 20 -5.52 5.24 -7.95
CA ALA A 20 -6.52 4.17 -8.04
C ALA A 20 -6.10 2.96 -7.20
N LEU A 21 -4.89 2.44 -7.43
CA LEU A 21 -4.36 1.29 -6.69
C LEU A 21 -4.30 1.57 -5.19
N PHE A 22 -3.81 2.74 -4.80
CA PHE A 22 -3.81 3.17 -3.40
C PHE A 22 -5.23 3.21 -2.82
N GLY A 23 -6.15 3.89 -3.50
CA GLY A 23 -7.50 4.14 -3.01
C GLY A 23 -8.31 2.87 -2.86
N GLY A 24 -8.19 1.94 -3.82
CA GLY A 24 -8.80 0.61 -3.72
C GLY A 24 -8.27 -0.17 -2.52
N PHE A 25 -6.94 -0.23 -2.37
CA PHE A 25 -6.31 -0.95 -1.26
C PHE A 25 -6.60 -0.30 0.10
N PHE A 26 -6.57 1.04 0.18
CA PHE A 26 -6.93 1.81 1.37
C PHE A 26 -8.39 1.58 1.78
N ALA A 27 -9.33 1.66 0.84
CA ALA A 27 -10.74 1.42 1.15
C ALA A 27 -10.97 -0.02 1.61
N GLY A 28 -10.34 -1.01 0.96
CA GLY A 28 -10.40 -2.40 1.37
C GLY A 28 -9.86 -2.61 2.79
N MET A 29 -8.65 -2.11 3.07
CA MET A 29 -8.04 -2.21 4.40
C MET A 29 -8.82 -1.47 5.47
N LEU A 30 -9.35 -0.27 5.19
CA LEU A 30 -10.15 0.48 6.14
C LEU A 30 -11.41 -0.28 6.53
N ASN A 31 -12.16 -0.82 5.56
CA ASN A 31 -13.36 -1.61 5.86
C ASN A 31 -13.02 -2.89 6.59
N PHE A 32 -11.95 -3.59 6.20
CA PHE A 32 -11.50 -4.77 6.91
C PHE A 32 -11.21 -4.47 8.39
N LEU A 33 -10.46 -3.41 8.68
CA LEU A 33 -10.13 -3.01 10.05
C LEU A 33 -11.38 -2.59 10.85
N LEU A 34 -12.34 -1.92 10.20
CA LEU A 34 -13.61 -1.55 10.84
C LEU A 34 -14.52 -2.76 11.11
N ILE A 35 -14.50 -3.79 10.25
CA ILE A 35 -15.24 -5.04 10.46
C ILE A 35 -14.71 -5.81 11.68
N GLU A 36 -13.40 -5.74 11.92
CA GLU A 36 -12.70 -6.32 13.08
C GLU A 36 -12.83 -5.44 14.35
N ASP A 37 -13.80 -4.51 14.38
CA ASP A 37 -14.11 -3.62 15.51
C ASP A 37 -12.92 -2.75 15.99
N ILE A 38 -11.94 -2.48 15.12
CA ILE A 38 -10.84 -1.57 15.43
C ILE A 38 -11.36 -0.13 15.45
N ALA A 39 -10.92 0.64 16.45
CA ALA A 39 -11.31 2.03 16.62
C ALA A 39 -11.08 2.83 15.32
N PRO A 40 -12.05 3.64 14.83
CA PRO A 40 -11.98 4.29 13.52
C PRO A 40 -10.74 5.15 13.28
N TRP A 41 -10.26 5.84 14.33
CA TRP A 41 -9.04 6.65 14.26
C TRP A 41 -7.81 5.78 13.98
N LEU A 42 -7.71 4.61 14.62
CA LEU A 42 -6.60 3.67 14.44
C LEU A 42 -6.71 2.96 13.10
N ALA A 43 -7.92 2.59 12.68
CA ALA A 43 -8.17 1.98 11.38
C ALA A 43 -7.72 2.89 10.23
N LEU A 44 -8.01 4.20 10.29
CA LEU A 44 -7.55 5.18 9.30
C LEU A 44 -6.01 5.31 9.26
N ILE A 45 -5.36 5.32 10.43
CA ILE A 45 -3.90 5.38 10.52
C ILE A 45 -3.28 4.12 9.92
N LEU A 46 -3.77 2.94 10.31
CA LEU A 46 -3.24 1.67 9.82
C LEU A 46 -3.48 1.51 8.31
N ALA A 47 -4.69 1.81 7.83
CA ALA A 47 -5.01 1.74 6.40
C ALA A 47 -4.13 2.69 5.58
N SER A 48 -3.98 3.95 6.00
CA SER A 48 -3.11 4.91 5.28
C SER A 48 -1.63 4.54 5.32
N THR A 49 -1.15 4.04 6.47
CA THR A 49 0.23 3.57 6.67
C THR A 49 0.55 2.36 5.79
N LEU A 50 -0.30 1.34 5.83
CA LEU A 50 -0.09 0.11 5.04
C LEU A 50 -0.23 0.39 3.54
N SER A 51 -1.23 1.16 3.13
CA SER A 51 -1.39 1.54 1.72
C SER A 51 -0.21 2.38 1.23
N GLY A 52 0.27 3.33 2.03
CA GLY A 52 1.43 4.15 1.68
C GLY A 52 2.69 3.30 1.50
N MET A 53 2.92 2.39 2.44
CA MET A 53 4.04 1.43 2.40
C MET A 53 3.98 0.55 1.14
N VAL A 54 2.85 -0.10 0.87
CA VAL A 54 2.71 -1.03 -0.26
C VAL A 54 2.89 -0.30 -1.59
N ILE A 55 2.20 0.82 -1.77
CA ILE A 55 2.24 1.57 -3.04
C ILE A 55 3.62 2.16 -3.30
N SER A 56 4.27 2.73 -2.28
CA SER A 56 5.64 3.23 -2.43
C SER A 56 6.65 2.12 -2.75
N ALA A 57 6.45 0.90 -2.23
CA ALA A 57 7.28 -0.24 -2.59
C ALA A 57 7.08 -0.68 -4.05
N PHE A 58 5.84 -0.67 -4.55
CA PHE A 58 5.54 -1.00 -5.95
C PHE A 58 6.11 0.01 -6.95
N PHE A 59 6.02 1.31 -6.65
CA PHE A 59 6.56 2.35 -7.53
C PHE A 59 8.05 2.59 -7.36
N GLY A 60 8.60 2.30 -6.17
CA GLY A 60 10.00 2.47 -5.87
C GLY A 60 10.88 1.30 -6.29
N SER A 61 10.40 0.07 -6.07
CA SER A 61 11.13 -1.18 -6.29
C SER A 61 10.20 -2.27 -6.81
N MET A 62 9.70 -2.07 -8.03
CA MET A 62 8.64 -2.89 -8.63
C MET A 62 8.99 -4.39 -8.63
N LEU A 63 10.22 -4.76 -8.98
CA LEU A 63 10.63 -6.17 -9.05
C LEU A 63 10.63 -6.83 -7.67
N VAL A 64 11.08 -6.10 -6.64
CA VAL A 64 11.07 -6.58 -5.25
C VAL A 64 9.64 -6.74 -4.74
N ALA A 65 8.78 -5.77 -5.02
CA ALA A 65 7.38 -5.80 -4.62
C ALA A 65 6.59 -6.93 -5.30
N LEU A 66 6.81 -7.14 -6.60
CA LEU A 66 6.24 -8.27 -7.35
C LEU A 66 6.77 -9.61 -6.83
N GLY A 67 8.08 -9.71 -6.59
CA GLY A 67 8.69 -10.89 -5.99
C GLY A 67 8.11 -11.24 -4.63
N GLY A 68 7.91 -10.22 -3.78
CA GLY A 68 7.28 -10.39 -2.47
C GLY A 68 5.83 -10.84 -2.59
N SER A 69 5.07 -10.22 -3.49
CA SER A 69 3.68 -10.56 -3.73
C SER A 69 3.51 -12.00 -4.22
N LEU A 70 4.29 -12.41 -5.22
CA LEU A 70 4.29 -13.79 -5.73
C LEU A 70 4.66 -14.78 -4.64
N THR A 71 5.67 -14.46 -3.83
CA THR A 71 6.10 -15.32 -2.72
C THR A 71 4.99 -15.44 -1.68
N GLY A 72 4.31 -14.36 -1.34
CA GLY A 72 3.17 -14.36 -0.43
C GLY A 72 2.01 -15.22 -0.93
N ILE A 73 1.63 -15.08 -2.22
CA ILE A 73 0.58 -15.89 -2.85
C ILE A 73 0.95 -17.37 -2.81
N LEU A 74 2.15 -17.72 -3.26
CA LEU A 74 2.62 -19.12 -3.28
C LEU A 74 2.67 -19.71 -1.88
N THR A 75 3.11 -18.93 -0.89
CA THR A 75 3.17 -19.37 0.51
C THR A 75 1.77 -19.61 1.05
N ALA A 76 0.83 -18.70 0.82
CA ALA A 76 -0.56 -18.87 1.29
C ALA A 76 -1.24 -20.08 0.66
N ILE A 77 -1.12 -20.26 -0.66
CA ILE A 77 -1.68 -21.43 -1.36
C ILE A 77 -1.03 -22.72 -0.85
N SER A 78 0.30 -22.75 -0.75
CA SER A 78 1.02 -23.95 -0.28
C SER A 78 0.67 -24.29 1.16
N TYR A 79 0.52 -23.28 2.02
CA TYR A 79 0.11 -23.47 3.41
C TYR A 79 -1.31 -24.03 3.50
N GLN A 80 -2.26 -23.47 2.74
CA GLN A 80 -3.63 -23.98 2.71
C GLN A 80 -3.72 -25.42 2.19
N ILE A 81 -2.86 -25.82 1.24
CA ILE A 81 -2.82 -27.20 0.72
C ILE A 81 -2.17 -28.16 1.74
N LEU A 82 -1.05 -27.77 2.35
CA LEU A 82 -0.24 -28.67 3.19
C LEU A 82 -0.71 -28.72 4.65
N PHE A 83 -1.33 -27.65 5.12
CA PHE A 83 -1.69 -27.43 6.52
C PHE A 83 -3.17 -27.05 6.67
N ALA A 84 -4.04 -27.57 5.79
CA ALA A 84 -5.48 -27.29 5.77
C ALA A 84 -6.15 -27.41 7.16
N ASP A 85 -5.69 -28.35 7.98
CA ASP A 85 -6.25 -28.60 9.32
C ASP A 85 -5.64 -27.72 10.43
N PHE A 86 -4.48 -27.08 10.19
CA PHE A 86 -3.74 -26.31 11.20
C PHE A 86 -3.97 -24.80 11.08
N HIS A 87 -4.79 -24.27 11.99
CA HIS A 87 -5.13 -22.85 12.07
C HIS A 87 -4.05 -22.06 12.84
N GLN A 88 -2.84 -21.98 12.27
CA GLN A 88 -1.71 -21.25 12.87
C GLN A 88 -1.26 -20.09 11.97
N PRO A 89 -1.97 -18.94 12.01
CA PRO A 89 -1.65 -17.79 11.15
C PRO A 89 -0.23 -17.29 11.39
N LEU A 90 0.27 -17.36 12.63
CA LEU A 90 1.64 -16.95 12.96
C LEU A 90 2.69 -17.76 12.18
N LEU A 91 2.44 -19.06 11.95
CA LEU A 91 3.35 -19.94 11.24
C LEU A 91 3.36 -19.62 9.75
N LEU A 92 2.19 -19.38 9.16
CA LEU A 92 2.07 -18.88 7.78
C LEU A 92 2.86 -17.59 7.58
N LEU A 93 2.65 -16.60 8.44
CA LEU A 93 3.31 -15.30 8.34
C LEU A 93 4.83 -15.44 8.53
N GLY A 94 5.27 -16.30 9.45
CA GLY A 94 6.69 -16.61 9.64
C GLY A 94 7.32 -17.21 8.39
N ILE A 95 6.67 -18.20 7.77
CA ILE A 95 7.15 -18.80 6.52
C ILE A 95 7.16 -17.76 5.39
N ALA A 96 6.10 -16.97 5.24
CA ALA A 96 6.00 -15.94 4.21
C ALA A 96 7.11 -14.89 4.36
N LEU A 97 7.43 -14.50 5.59
CA LEU A 97 8.53 -13.58 5.87
C LEU A 97 9.88 -14.17 5.48
N VAL A 98 10.16 -15.42 5.87
CA VAL A 98 11.44 -16.08 5.57
C VAL A 98 11.60 -16.30 4.07
N LEU A 99 10.57 -16.84 3.41
CA LEU A 99 10.59 -17.08 1.97
C LEU A 99 10.69 -15.76 1.19
N GLY A 100 9.94 -14.73 1.59
CA GLY A 100 10.01 -13.41 0.98
C GLY A 100 11.38 -12.76 1.18
N PHE A 101 12.00 -12.90 2.35
CA PHE A 101 13.37 -12.42 2.60
C PHE A 101 14.39 -13.12 1.69
N VAL A 102 14.29 -14.44 1.57
CA VAL A 102 15.15 -15.22 0.67
C VAL A 102 14.92 -14.81 -0.79
N ALA A 103 13.68 -14.70 -1.23
CA ALA A 103 13.33 -14.26 -2.59
C ALA A 103 13.89 -12.87 -2.89
N GLY A 104 13.68 -11.91 -1.98
CA GLY A 104 14.18 -10.54 -2.10
C GLY A 104 15.69 -10.46 -2.21
N SER A 105 16.44 -11.37 -1.56
CA SER A 105 17.90 -11.44 -1.71
C SER A 105 18.37 -11.77 -3.13
N PHE A 106 17.55 -12.45 -3.93
CA PHE A 106 17.80 -12.68 -5.35
C PHE A 106 17.43 -11.48 -6.21
N PHE A 107 16.33 -10.80 -5.89
CA PHE A 107 15.87 -9.61 -6.63
C PHE A 107 16.79 -8.41 -6.43
N THR A 108 17.31 -8.18 -5.23
CA THR A 108 18.27 -7.10 -4.94
C THR A 108 19.59 -7.25 -5.69
N LYS A 109 19.97 -8.48 -6.08
CA LYS A 109 21.16 -8.69 -6.93
C LYS A 109 20.94 -8.29 -8.39
N ARG A 110 19.67 -8.20 -8.83
CA ARG A 110 19.27 -7.87 -10.21
C ARG A 110 18.78 -6.44 -10.37
N GLU A 111 18.41 -5.79 -9.26
CA GLU A 111 17.98 -4.40 -9.27
C GLU A 111 19.16 -3.47 -9.56
N ILE A 112 18.91 -2.44 -10.37
CA ILE A 112 19.89 -1.41 -10.69
C ILE A 112 20.29 -0.73 -9.37
N ARG A 113 21.60 -0.51 -9.19
CA ARG A 113 22.30 -0.09 -7.97
C ARG A 113 21.77 1.19 -7.30
N ASP A 114 20.85 1.90 -7.95
CA ASP A 114 20.27 3.17 -7.52
C ASP A 114 18.87 3.07 -6.88
N SER A 115 18.23 1.90 -6.94
CA SER A 115 16.97 1.69 -6.22
C SER A 115 17.23 1.57 -4.71
N GLN A 116 16.61 2.45 -3.92
CA GLN A 116 16.66 2.43 -2.45
C GLN A 116 15.32 1.91 -1.88
N PRO A 117 15.01 0.61 -2.03
CA PRO A 117 13.70 0.03 -1.71
C PRO A 117 13.28 0.28 -0.27
N LEU A 118 14.22 0.21 0.68
CA LEU A 118 13.94 0.46 2.09
C LEU A 118 13.60 1.93 2.35
N ALA A 119 14.31 2.86 1.70
CA ALA A 119 14.07 4.28 1.85
C ALA A 119 12.68 4.64 1.29
N GLN A 120 12.34 4.12 0.12
CA GLN A 120 11.05 4.39 -0.55
C GLN A 120 9.89 3.76 0.23
N THR A 121 10.02 2.49 0.63
CA THR A 121 8.98 1.82 1.43
C THR A 121 8.81 2.47 2.80
N GLY A 122 9.94 2.83 3.44
CA GLY A 122 9.96 3.58 4.69
C GLY A 122 9.30 4.96 4.57
N THR A 123 9.50 5.66 3.44
CA THR A 123 8.83 6.95 3.21
C THR A 123 7.33 6.80 3.02
N GLY A 124 6.87 5.75 2.35
CA GLY A 124 5.44 5.48 2.24
C GLY A 124 4.81 5.19 3.59
N LEU A 125 5.51 4.42 4.43
CA LEU A 125 5.10 4.14 5.81
C LEU A 125 5.02 5.44 6.62
N MET A 126 6.08 6.27 6.62
CA MET A 126 6.07 7.55 7.35
C MET A 126 5.02 8.52 6.82
N ALA A 127 4.85 8.61 5.50
CA ALA A 127 3.83 9.45 4.87
C ALA A 127 2.42 9.00 5.27
N GLY A 128 2.15 7.71 5.28
CA GLY A 128 0.89 7.15 5.78
C GLY A 128 0.68 7.38 7.28
N LEU A 129 1.72 7.18 8.09
CA LEU A 129 1.67 7.40 9.54
C LEU A 129 1.35 8.86 9.90
N VAL A 130 1.86 9.83 9.13
CA VAL A 130 1.61 11.26 9.35
C VAL A 130 0.27 11.70 8.76
N SER A 131 -0.10 11.17 7.59
CA SER A 131 -1.36 11.52 6.93
C SER A 131 -2.58 10.89 7.61
N GLY A 132 -2.45 9.72 8.24
CA GLY A 132 -3.53 9.04 8.95
C GLY A 132 -4.20 9.87 10.04
N PRO A 133 -3.45 10.46 11.00
CA PRO A 133 -4.01 11.36 12.00
C PRO A 133 -4.64 12.61 11.38
N ILE A 134 -4.02 13.20 10.35
CA ILE A 134 -4.56 14.37 9.64
C ILE A 134 -5.90 14.01 8.97
N LEU A 135 -5.94 12.86 8.32
CA LEU A 135 -7.15 12.32 7.70
C LEU A 135 -8.23 12.08 8.76
N TYR A 136 -7.88 11.51 9.91
CA TYR A 136 -8.82 11.36 11.03
C TYR A 136 -9.39 12.71 11.46
N PHE A 137 -8.59 13.75 11.66
CA PHE A 137 -9.10 15.08 12.03
C PHE A 137 -10.04 15.69 10.97
N ILE A 138 -9.75 15.50 9.69
CA ILE A 138 -10.60 15.99 8.59
C ILE A 138 -11.93 15.23 8.56
N VAL A 139 -11.87 13.91 8.65
CA VAL A 139 -13.04 13.01 8.53
C VAL A 139 -13.81 12.92 9.85
N SER A 140 -13.24 13.26 11.00
CA SER A 140 -13.99 13.38 12.26
C SER A 140 -14.81 14.68 12.30
N SER A 141 -14.34 15.71 11.61
CA SER A 141 -14.98 17.04 11.56
C SER A 141 -16.07 17.13 10.50
N SER A 142 -16.15 16.16 9.60
CA SER A 142 -17.09 16.11 8.50
C SER A 142 -17.73 14.72 8.50
N SER A 143 -19.04 14.58 8.33
CA SER A 143 -19.74 13.28 8.34
C SER A 143 -19.41 12.39 7.11
N LEU A 144 -18.15 12.35 6.69
CA LEU A 144 -17.62 11.72 5.49
C LEU A 144 -17.17 10.28 5.72
N LEU A 145 -17.09 9.83 6.98
CA LEU A 145 -16.61 8.49 7.35
C LEU A 145 -17.43 7.36 6.67
N ASP A 146 -18.72 7.61 6.44
CA ASP A 146 -19.64 6.68 5.78
C ASP A 146 -19.46 6.62 4.25
N ASN A 147 -18.75 7.59 3.65
CA ASN A 147 -18.53 7.68 2.21
C ASN A 147 -17.07 7.39 1.85
N HIS A 148 -16.78 6.17 1.36
CA HIS A 148 -15.42 5.73 1.04
C HIS A 148 -14.75 6.50 -0.10
N TRP A 149 -15.55 7.05 -1.03
CA TRP A 149 -15.07 7.82 -2.18
C TRP A 149 -14.26 9.09 -1.77
N PRO A 150 -14.84 10.07 -1.07
CA PRO A 150 -14.14 11.29 -0.67
C PRO A 150 -13.01 11.01 0.32
N VAL A 151 -13.19 10.06 1.25
CA VAL A 151 -12.16 9.69 2.22
C VAL A 151 -10.92 9.15 1.51
N SER A 152 -11.10 8.27 0.51
CA SER A 152 -9.99 7.73 -0.27
C SER A 152 -9.30 8.82 -1.10
N ALA A 153 -10.05 9.75 -1.70
CA ALA A 153 -9.46 10.86 -2.46
C ALA A 153 -8.57 11.77 -1.61
N ILE A 154 -9.05 12.11 -0.40
CA ILE A 154 -8.30 12.93 0.56
C ILE A 154 -7.07 12.17 1.06
N ALA A 155 -7.23 10.88 1.39
CA ALA A 155 -6.14 10.01 1.83
C ALA A 155 -5.01 9.96 0.80
N VAL A 156 -5.34 9.68 -0.47
CA VAL A 156 -4.37 9.59 -1.57
C VAL A 156 -3.62 10.90 -1.74
N SER A 157 -4.34 12.02 -1.71
CA SER A 157 -3.75 13.35 -1.89
C SER A 157 -2.80 13.69 -0.75
N LEU A 158 -3.21 13.44 0.51
CA LEU A 158 -2.38 13.70 1.69
C LEU A 158 -1.13 12.81 1.72
N VAL A 159 -1.31 11.50 1.53
CA VAL A 159 -0.19 10.55 1.53
C VAL A 159 0.80 10.89 0.42
N GLY A 160 0.30 11.22 -0.77
CA GLY A 160 1.13 11.65 -1.91
C GLY A 160 1.96 12.90 -1.60
N LEU A 161 1.34 13.93 -1.01
CA LEU A 161 2.03 15.16 -0.60
C LEU A 161 3.07 14.89 0.48
N CYS A 162 2.71 14.15 1.53
CA CYS A 162 3.63 13.75 2.59
C CYS A 162 4.79 12.93 2.04
N TYR A 163 4.54 12.01 1.11
CA TYR A 163 5.57 11.20 0.47
C TYR A 163 6.60 12.07 -0.27
N VAL A 164 6.14 13.00 -1.11
CA VAL A 164 7.02 13.92 -1.84
C VAL A 164 7.84 14.80 -0.88
N TYR A 165 7.29 15.15 0.28
CA TYR A 165 8.02 15.87 1.31
C TYR A 165 9.09 15.00 1.99
N PHE A 166 8.74 13.77 2.39
CA PHE A 166 9.63 12.90 3.18
C PHE A 166 10.69 12.16 2.37
N ILE A 167 10.48 11.93 1.08
CA ILE A 167 11.39 11.12 0.24
C ILE A 167 12.82 11.65 0.28
N LYS A 168 13.01 12.99 0.20
CA LYS A 168 14.34 13.60 0.23
C LYS A 168 15.08 13.35 1.53
N HIS A 169 14.38 13.40 2.66
CA HIS A 169 14.97 13.21 3.97
C HIS A 169 15.25 11.74 4.28
N SER A 170 14.43 10.83 3.77
CA SER A 170 14.61 9.40 4.03
C SER A 170 15.68 8.78 3.14
N LEU A 171 15.83 9.26 1.91
CA LEU A 171 16.94 8.85 1.04
C LEU A 171 18.30 9.15 1.67
N THR A 172 18.44 10.25 2.43
CA THR A 172 19.70 10.55 3.13
C THR A 172 19.87 9.68 4.38
N LEU A 173 18.83 9.49 5.18
CA LEU A 173 18.86 8.68 6.40
C LEU A 173 19.09 7.18 6.15
N LEU A 174 18.50 6.64 5.07
CA LEU A 174 18.54 5.21 4.73
C LEU A 174 19.57 4.88 3.63
N SER A 175 20.50 5.80 3.35
CA SER A 175 21.61 5.62 2.39
C SER A 175 22.74 4.71 2.88
N SER A 176 22.62 4.12 4.08
CA SER A 176 23.69 3.27 4.60
C SER A 176 23.92 2.03 3.71
N PRO A 177 25.17 1.56 3.56
CA PRO A 177 25.48 0.40 2.72
C PRO A 177 24.80 -0.89 3.19
N MET A 178 24.40 -0.94 4.47
CA MET A 178 23.62 -2.04 5.04
C MET A 178 22.14 -1.96 4.66
N ALA A 179 21.54 -0.77 4.66
CA ALA A 179 20.17 -0.53 4.22
C ALA A 179 19.99 -0.82 2.72
N LEU A 180 20.99 -0.50 1.89
CA LEU A 180 21.00 -0.86 0.47
C LEU A 180 21.00 -2.38 0.24
N LYS A 181 21.73 -3.14 1.06
CA LYS A 181 21.83 -4.60 0.92
C LYS A 181 20.63 -5.36 1.49
N LEU A 182 20.09 -4.90 2.62
CA LEU A 182 18.99 -5.57 3.33
C LEU A 182 17.61 -5.02 2.97
N GLY A 183 17.56 -3.88 2.28
CA GLY A 183 16.33 -3.20 1.95
C GLY A 183 15.39 -4.03 1.09
N GLY A 184 15.89 -4.55 -0.03
CA GLY A 184 15.07 -5.37 -0.91
C GLY A 184 14.59 -6.68 -0.25
N PRO A 185 15.45 -7.49 0.42
CA PRO A 185 15.01 -8.65 1.20
C PRO A 185 13.91 -8.33 2.21
N LEU A 186 14.09 -7.25 2.99
CA LEU A 186 13.16 -6.88 4.04
C LEU A 186 11.81 -6.44 3.46
N VAL A 187 11.82 -5.56 2.45
CA VAL A 187 10.60 -5.10 1.76
C VAL A 187 9.88 -6.29 1.10
N CYS A 188 10.62 -7.18 0.45
CA CYS A 188 10.07 -8.40 -0.15
C CYS A 188 9.39 -9.30 0.89
N GLY A 189 10.05 -9.52 2.03
CA GLY A 189 9.51 -10.26 3.16
C GLY A 189 8.23 -9.64 3.73
N VAL A 190 8.24 -8.33 3.99
CA VAL A 190 7.06 -7.62 4.51
C VAL A 190 5.88 -7.69 3.55
N ILE A 191 6.11 -7.51 2.24
CA ILE A 191 5.07 -7.64 1.22
C ILE A 191 4.56 -9.08 1.14
N ALA A 192 5.46 -10.07 1.21
CA ALA A 192 5.07 -11.47 1.20
C ALA A 192 4.16 -11.82 2.39
N VAL A 193 4.46 -11.32 3.59
CA VAL A 193 3.62 -11.45 4.78
C VAL A 193 2.26 -10.77 4.58
N ALA A 194 2.26 -9.53 4.10
CA ALA A 194 1.02 -8.79 3.86
C ALA A 194 0.12 -9.53 2.88
N VAL A 195 0.66 -9.99 1.75
CA VAL A 195 -0.11 -10.73 0.75
C VAL A 195 -0.56 -12.08 1.29
N ALA A 196 0.29 -12.82 2.02
CA ALA A 196 -0.10 -14.09 2.62
C ALA A 196 -1.23 -13.94 3.63
N SER A 197 -1.21 -12.86 4.44
CA SER A 197 -2.30 -12.57 5.39
C SER A 197 -3.64 -12.32 4.70
N VAL A 198 -3.65 -11.60 3.57
CA VAL A 198 -4.87 -11.36 2.79
C VAL A 198 -5.45 -12.68 2.28
N PHE A 199 -4.61 -13.55 1.70
CA PHE A 199 -5.07 -14.85 1.22
C PHE A 199 -5.51 -15.79 2.35
N TRP A 200 -4.90 -15.66 3.53
CA TRP A 200 -5.36 -16.37 4.73
C TRP A 200 -6.78 -15.95 5.12
N ILE A 201 -7.02 -14.64 5.29
CA ILE A 201 -8.33 -14.08 5.63
C ILE A 201 -9.39 -14.53 4.62
N ILE A 202 -9.07 -14.46 3.33
CA ILE A 202 -9.97 -14.89 2.25
C ILE A 202 -10.22 -16.40 2.35
N GLY A 203 -9.17 -17.21 2.52
CA GLY A 203 -9.30 -18.67 2.63
C GLY A 203 -10.13 -19.11 3.83
N GLU A 204 -9.92 -18.48 4.98
CA GLU A 204 -10.69 -18.72 6.21
C GLU A 204 -12.16 -18.39 5.99
N SER A 205 -12.46 -17.27 5.31
CA SER A 205 -13.84 -16.87 4.95
C SER A 205 -14.57 -17.88 4.05
N TYR A 206 -13.85 -18.67 3.24
CA TYR A 206 -14.45 -19.69 2.38
C TYR A 206 -14.56 -21.07 3.04
N LEU A 207 -13.68 -21.40 3.98
CA LEU A 207 -13.63 -22.72 4.62
C LEU A 207 -14.59 -22.86 5.83
N THR A 208 -15.02 -21.76 6.46
CA THR A 208 -15.86 -21.77 7.67
C THR A 208 -17.39 -21.67 7.42
N VAL A 209 -17.89 -21.87 6.20
CA VAL A 209 -19.33 -21.66 5.90
C VAL A 209 -20.19 -22.87 6.28
N PRO A 210 -21.11 -22.69 7.24
CA PRO A 210 -22.54 -22.87 6.93
C PRO A 210 -23.41 -21.63 7.19
N GLU A 211 -22.90 -20.53 7.75
CA GLU A 211 -23.74 -19.36 8.06
C GLU A 211 -23.68 -18.28 6.96
N LEU A 212 -24.82 -18.05 6.30
CA LEU A 212 -25.04 -16.96 5.32
C LEU A 212 -24.71 -15.54 5.84
N GLY A 213 -24.48 -15.37 7.15
CA GLY A 213 -24.18 -14.08 7.78
C GLY A 213 -22.72 -13.62 7.71
N GLN A 214 -21.74 -14.50 7.46
CA GLN A 214 -20.34 -14.09 7.36
C GLN A 214 -19.95 -13.62 5.94
N ILE A 215 -20.57 -14.19 4.91
CA ILE A 215 -20.38 -13.77 3.51
C ILE A 215 -20.83 -12.31 3.31
N SER A 216 -21.93 -11.89 3.95
CA SER A 216 -22.41 -10.51 3.90
C SER A 216 -21.50 -9.52 4.64
N ARG A 217 -20.74 -9.97 5.65
CA ARG A 217 -19.85 -9.11 6.45
C ARG A 217 -18.64 -8.65 5.64
N TYR A 218 -18.05 -9.53 4.82
CA TYR A 218 -16.91 -9.19 3.95
C TYR A 218 -17.33 -8.63 2.58
N GLN A 219 -18.59 -8.75 2.19
CA GLN A 219 -19.13 -8.13 0.98
C GLN A 219 -18.97 -6.60 0.99
N GLY A 220 -19.07 -5.97 2.15
CA GLY A 220 -18.80 -4.53 2.32
C GLY A 220 -17.36 -4.11 1.95
N VAL A 221 -16.36 -4.99 2.08
CA VAL A 221 -14.98 -4.73 1.65
C VAL A 221 -14.89 -4.68 0.12
N LEU A 222 -15.55 -5.62 -0.55
CA LEU A 222 -15.60 -5.69 -2.01
C LEU A 222 -16.40 -4.51 -2.59
N ASP A 223 -17.51 -4.15 -1.97
CA ASP A 223 -18.38 -3.05 -2.40
C ASP A 223 -17.72 -1.67 -2.23
N ALA A 224 -16.86 -1.52 -1.22
CA ALA A 224 -16.11 -0.28 -1.00
C ALA A 224 -14.92 -0.12 -1.97
N THR A 225 -14.42 -1.20 -2.56
CA THR A 225 -13.20 -1.18 -3.41
C THR A 225 -13.39 -0.34 -4.68
N PRO A 226 -14.50 -0.45 -5.46
CA PRO A 226 -14.78 0.42 -6.60
C PRO A 226 -14.84 1.91 -6.23
N LEU A 227 -15.48 2.26 -5.11
CA LEU A 227 -15.56 3.64 -4.64
C LEU A 227 -14.20 4.17 -4.18
N GLY A 228 -13.40 3.31 -3.53
CA GLY A 228 -12.01 3.58 -3.19
C GLY A 228 -11.13 3.82 -4.42
N LEU A 229 -11.27 2.99 -5.46
CA LEU A 229 -10.58 3.15 -6.74
C LEU A 229 -10.92 4.51 -7.38
N LEU A 230 -12.20 4.87 -7.44
CA LEU A 230 -12.64 6.16 -7.99
C LEU A 230 -12.10 7.34 -7.18
N GLY A 231 -12.14 7.24 -5.85
CA GLY A 231 -11.58 8.27 -4.96
C GLY A 231 -10.08 8.40 -5.19
N GLY A 232 -9.41 7.25 -5.32
CA GLY A 232 -8.03 7.09 -5.73
C GLY A 232 -7.65 7.81 -7.01
N VAL A 233 -8.39 7.55 -8.10
CA VAL A 233 -8.19 8.18 -9.41
C VAL A 233 -8.26 9.71 -9.29
N ILE A 234 -9.29 10.22 -8.60
CA ILE A 234 -9.52 11.66 -8.48
C ILE A 234 -8.46 12.31 -7.58
N GLY A 235 -8.18 11.74 -6.41
CA GLY A 235 -7.16 12.23 -5.49
C GLY A 235 -5.76 12.19 -6.13
N GLY A 236 -5.45 11.12 -6.85
CA GLY A 236 -4.21 10.98 -7.60
C GLY A 236 -4.09 12.00 -8.72
N ALA A 237 -5.11 12.15 -9.56
CA ALA A 237 -5.14 13.16 -10.62
C ALA A 237 -4.92 14.57 -10.06
N PHE A 238 -5.65 14.92 -9.00
CA PHE A 238 -5.57 16.21 -8.33
C PHE A 238 -4.18 16.44 -7.72
N GLY A 239 -3.65 15.45 -6.99
CA GLY A 239 -2.30 15.52 -6.42
C GLY A 239 -1.23 15.69 -7.48
N GLY A 240 -1.29 14.92 -8.57
CA GLY A 240 -0.36 15.03 -9.70
C GLY A 240 -0.41 16.40 -10.38
N ALA A 241 -1.61 16.95 -10.58
CA ALA A 241 -1.80 18.30 -11.11
C ALA A 241 -1.25 19.39 -10.19
N MET A 242 -1.51 19.30 -8.88
CA MET A 242 -0.99 20.24 -7.88
C MET A 242 0.54 20.24 -7.83
N LEU A 243 1.17 19.07 -7.86
CA LEU A 243 2.64 18.95 -7.86
C LEU A 243 3.28 19.63 -9.09
N GLU A 244 2.65 19.50 -10.26
CA GLU A 244 3.12 20.19 -11.47
C GLU A 244 2.89 21.70 -11.41
N ILE A 245 1.76 22.16 -10.86
CA ILE A 245 1.46 23.59 -10.66
C ILE A 245 2.49 24.22 -9.70
N LEU A 246 2.88 23.50 -8.65
CA LEU A 246 3.89 23.91 -7.68
C LEU A 246 5.33 23.82 -8.22
N GLY A 247 5.52 23.36 -9.47
CA GLY A 247 6.82 23.30 -10.13
C GLY A 247 7.73 22.16 -9.63
N ILE A 248 7.19 21.18 -8.92
CA ILE A 248 7.96 20.04 -8.41
C ILE A 248 8.24 19.07 -9.58
N ARG A 249 9.45 19.16 -10.14
CA ARG A 249 9.92 18.27 -11.21
C ARG A 249 10.42 16.95 -10.63
N MET A 250 9.70 15.86 -10.90
CA MET A 250 10.07 14.49 -10.51
C MET A 250 11.20 13.92 -11.39
N GLU A 251 11.49 14.53 -12.54
CA GLU A 251 12.52 14.07 -13.50
C GLU A 251 13.95 14.06 -12.93
N GLN A 252 14.21 14.75 -11.82
CA GLN A 252 15.51 14.76 -11.15
C GLN A 252 15.65 13.71 -10.02
N HIS A 253 14.68 12.80 -9.84
CA HIS A 253 14.68 11.84 -8.71
C HIS A 253 14.67 10.36 -9.14
N ILE A 254 14.73 10.07 -10.44
CA ILE A 254 14.77 8.69 -10.99
C ILE A 254 16.06 8.47 -11.82
N SER A 255 17.01 9.40 -11.78
CA SER A 255 18.34 9.24 -12.41
C SER A 255 19.42 9.01 -11.36
#